data_AF-A0A7S4E805-F1
#
_entry.id   AF-A0A7S4E805-F1
#
_cell.length_a   1.000
_cell.length_b   1.000
_cell.length_c   1.000
_cell.angle_alpha   90.00
_cell.angle_beta   90.00
_cell.angle_gamma   90.00
#
_symmetry.space_group_name_H-M   'P 1'
#
loop_
_entity.id
_entity.type
_entity.pdbx_description
1 polymer ?
#
loop_
_entity_poly.entity_id
_entity_poly.type
_entity_poly.pdbx_seq_one_letter_code
_entity_poly.pdbx_strand_id
1 'polypeptide(L)'
;MRRRNCVWAAGLLWLSTPACATDAAVALLADGANPATTDAMLRNLATLARTCDWARRYDVIVFHEGGAAGDALRPRLAALRRRTGLRLRARDVSDVFAAPAPAFVDRPRRRGQRTFGLGYRRMCRFWFSGVFELEDVRNLTYLLRLDTDSELRCRADSRDPFEVMARRRAIYGYVAVKMDHQRVARNLTAFGAAYARRVPQIQDAFFRFPPNAHKNCPAPMFYTNFEIMDVSWFVQPRAVALARAVDATGQIFASRWGDAPLRWIQLALFASRTDLVCFGGEYDYVHGGRQDRCDLSFNLTARGCPIRESLRAARLRGAAARVAIQREDQWCYPVCSQQPARH
;
A
#
# COMPACT_ATOMS: atom_id res chain seq x y z
N MET A 1 12.58 5.60 -23.30
CA MET A 1 11.63 4.69 -23.95
C MET A 1 12.39 3.54 -24.62
N ARG A 2 12.44 2.36 -24.00
CA ARG A 2 12.72 1.10 -24.68
C ARG A 2 11.69 0.09 -24.18
N ARG A 3 10.50 0.10 -24.79
CA ARG A 3 9.62 -1.08 -24.72
C ARG A 3 10.34 -2.14 -25.55
N ARG A 4 10.78 -3.23 -24.93
CA ARG A 4 11.29 -4.37 -25.68
C ARG A 4 10.12 -4.89 -26.54
N ASN A 5 10.32 -4.92 -27.85
CA ASN A 5 9.33 -5.38 -28.82
C ASN A 5 8.96 -6.85 -28.53
N CYS A 6 7.70 -7.11 -28.13
CA CYS A 6 7.14 -8.45 -28.24
C CYS A 6 6.97 -8.71 -29.75
N VAL A 7 7.75 -9.64 -30.31
CA VAL A 7 7.66 -10.03 -31.72
C VAL A 7 6.32 -10.75 -31.94
N TRP A 8 5.50 -10.20 -32.83
CA TRP A 8 4.24 -10.82 -33.26
C TRP A 8 4.57 -11.91 -34.27
N ALA A 9 4.48 -13.18 -33.87
CA ALA A 9 4.42 -14.27 -34.84
C ALA A 9 2.99 -14.29 -35.41
N ALA A 10 2.82 -13.71 -36.60
CA ALA A 10 1.62 -13.93 -37.40
C ALA A 10 1.69 -15.34 -37.98
N GLY A 11 0.89 -16.26 -37.45
CA GLY A 11 0.74 -17.62 -37.97
C GLY A 11 -0.43 -18.31 -37.30
N LEU A 12 -1.43 -18.67 -38.10
CA LEU A 12 -2.61 -19.42 -37.66
C LEU A 12 -2.19 -20.71 -36.97
N LEU A 13 -2.43 -20.81 -35.67
CA LEU A 13 -2.80 -22.01 -34.91
C LEU A 13 -3.04 -21.58 -33.46
N TRP A 14 -4.20 -21.95 -32.92
CA TRP A 14 -4.57 -21.73 -31.52
C TRP A 14 -3.65 -22.56 -30.61
N LEU A 15 -2.46 -22.03 -30.34
CA LEU A 15 -1.60 -22.44 -29.23
C LEU A 15 -1.45 -21.21 -28.35
N SER A 16 -1.79 -21.39 -27.07
CA SER A 16 -1.70 -20.40 -25.99
C SER A 16 -0.47 -19.51 -26.16
N THR A 17 -0.68 -18.25 -26.52
CA THR A 17 0.39 -17.26 -26.60
C THR A 17 1.10 -17.16 -25.25
N PRO A 18 2.44 -17.21 -25.18
CA PRO A 18 3.13 -16.92 -23.93
C PRO A 18 2.84 -15.47 -23.57
N ALA A 19 2.12 -15.25 -22.46
CA ALA A 19 1.97 -13.91 -21.91
C ALA A 19 3.39 -13.34 -21.74
N CYS A 20 3.72 -12.26 -22.47
CA CYS A 20 5.00 -11.55 -22.29
C CYS A 20 5.16 -11.32 -20.79
N ALA A 21 6.17 -11.97 -20.18
CA ALA A 21 6.36 -11.93 -18.74
C ALA A 21 6.42 -10.46 -18.30
N THR A 22 5.47 -10.04 -17.47
CA THR A 22 5.46 -8.71 -16.89
C THR A 22 6.75 -8.53 -16.09
N ASP A 23 7.51 -7.47 -16.38
CA ASP A 23 8.69 -7.13 -15.60
C ASP A 23 8.21 -6.71 -14.21
N ALA A 24 8.28 -7.61 -13.23
CA ALA A 24 7.68 -7.42 -11.91
C ALA A 24 8.49 -8.14 -10.84
N ALA A 25 8.36 -7.67 -9.60
CA ALA A 25 9.05 -8.26 -8.47
C ALA A 25 8.20 -8.25 -7.20
N VAL A 26 8.47 -9.21 -6.33
CA VAL A 26 8.04 -9.18 -4.92
C VAL A 26 9.16 -8.50 -4.12
N ALA A 27 8.81 -7.63 -3.18
CA ALA A 27 9.77 -6.94 -2.34
C ALA A 27 9.42 -7.02 -0.85
N LEU A 28 10.44 -7.18 -0.03
CA LEU A 28 10.38 -7.18 1.42
C LEU A 28 11.49 -6.29 1.98
N LEU A 29 11.30 -5.75 3.17
CA LEU A 29 12.33 -4.99 3.90
C LEU A 29 12.63 -5.71 5.22
N ALA A 30 13.82 -6.30 5.32
CA ALA A 30 14.26 -7.07 6.45
C ALA A 30 15.07 -6.24 7.44
N ASP A 31 14.74 -6.39 8.73
CA ASP A 31 15.63 -6.02 9.82
C ASP A 31 16.59 -7.19 10.05
N GLY A 32 17.76 -7.14 9.40
CA GLY A 32 18.77 -8.18 9.51
C GLY A 32 19.28 -8.38 10.94
N ALA A 33 19.18 -7.35 11.79
CA ALA A 33 19.62 -7.41 13.19
C ALA A 33 18.59 -8.10 14.11
N ASN A 34 17.40 -8.42 13.60
CA ASN A 34 16.35 -9.10 14.34
C ASN A 34 16.12 -10.53 13.81
N PRO A 35 16.73 -11.55 14.45
CA PRO A 35 16.64 -12.94 14.00
C PRO A 35 15.20 -13.45 13.93
N ALA A 36 14.34 -13.07 14.87
CA ALA A 36 12.96 -13.55 14.89
C ALA A 36 12.18 -13.12 13.64
N THR A 37 12.34 -11.86 13.21
CA THR A 37 11.69 -11.34 11.99
C THR A 37 12.30 -11.94 10.73
N THR A 38 13.62 -12.11 10.69
CA THR A 38 14.31 -12.73 9.55
C THR A 38 13.93 -14.21 9.40
N ASP A 39 13.80 -14.94 10.50
CA ASP A 39 13.39 -16.34 10.49
C ASP A 39 11.93 -16.50 10.04
N ALA A 40 11.05 -15.61 10.50
CA ALA A 40 9.66 -15.55 10.04
C ALA A 40 9.60 -15.30 8.54
N MET A 41 10.35 -14.31 8.04
CA MET A 41 10.44 -14.01 6.61
C MET A 41 10.86 -15.22 5.78
N LEU A 42 11.94 -15.91 6.19
CA LEU A 42 12.44 -17.08 5.45
C LEU A 42 11.42 -18.24 5.43
N ARG A 43 10.67 -18.45 6.53
CA ARG A 43 9.56 -19.41 6.57
C ARG A 43 8.42 -18.99 5.65
N ASN A 44 8.02 -17.72 5.69
CA ASN A 44 6.93 -17.20 4.87
C ASN A 44 7.26 -17.24 3.38
N LEU A 45 8.50 -16.94 3.00
CA LEU A 45 8.99 -17.11 1.63
C LEU A 45 9.01 -18.58 1.18
N ALA A 46 9.34 -19.51 2.07
CA ALA A 46 9.24 -20.94 1.77
C ALA A 46 7.78 -21.37 1.54
N THR A 47 6.84 -20.85 2.35
CA THR A 47 5.40 -21.05 2.14
C THR A 47 4.93 -20.47 0.81
N LEU A 48 5.34 -19.24 0.49
CA LEU A 48 5.02 -18.58 -0.77
C LEU A 48 5.46 -19.46 -1.95
N ALA A 49 6.72 -19.91 -1.94
CA ALA A 49 7.24 -20.78 -2.99
C ALA A 49 6.46 -22.09 -3.14
N ARG A 50 6.04 -22.68 -2.01
CA ARG A 50 5.34 -23.97 -1.99
C ARG A 50 3.90 -23.86 -2.48
N THR A 51 3.23 -22.75 -2.20
CA THR A 51 1.79 -22.61 -2.45
C THR A 51 1.48 -21.81 -3.72
N CYS A 52 2.30 -20.81 -4.05
CA CYS A 52 2.08 -19.89 -5.15
C CYS A 52 3.06 -20.14 -6.30
N ASP A 53 2.67 -20.94 -7.29
CA ASP A 53 3.56 -21.29 -8.40
C ASP A 53 4.03 -20.07 -9.21
N TRP A 54 3.20 -19.02 -9.29
CA TRP A 54 3.57 -17.77 -9.96
C TRP A 54 4.81 -17.10 -9.34
N ALA A 55 5.08 -17.30 -8.05
CA ALA A 55 6.16 -16.60 -7.35
C ALA A 55 7.54 -16.94 -7.91
N ARG A 56 7.74 -18.13 -8.48
CA ARG A 56 9.03 -18.54 -9.06
C ARG A 56 9.35 -17.85 -10.40
N ARG A 57 8.36 -17.21 -11.03
CA ARG A 57 8.52 -16.49 -12.30
C ARG A 57 9.16 -15.11 -12.12
N TYR A 58 9.05 -14.53 -10.93
CA TYR A 58 9.45 -13.17 -10.62
C TYR A 58 10.63 -13.14 -9.66
N ASP A 59 11.34 -12.02 -9.67
CA ASP A 59 12.35 -11.76 -8.65
C ASP A 59 11.70 -11.47 -7.30
N VAL A 60 12.37 -11.92 -6.24
CA VAL A 60 12.04 -11.58 -4.86
C VAL A 60 13.20 -10.78 -4.28
N ILE A 61 13.01 -9.48 -4.14
CA ILE A 61 14.01 -8.53 -3.66
C ILE A 61 13.85 -8.37 -2.14
N VAL A 62 14.86 -8.74 -1.39
CA VAL A 62 14.93 -8.53 0.05
C VAL A 62 15.84 -7.34 0.31
N PHE A 63 15.24 -6.20 0.60
CA PHE A 63 15.94 -5.01 1.07
C PHE A 63 16.40 -5.23 2.50
N HIS A 64 17.59 -4.75 2.84
CA HIS A 64 18.10 -4.79 4.21
C HIS A 64 19.05 -3.61 4.45
N GLU A 65 19.20 -3.21 5.72
CA GLU A 65 20.35 -2.38 6.13
C GLU A 65 21.60 -3.28 6.18
N GLY A 66 22.77 -2.72 5.86
CA GLY A 66 24.04 -3.41 5.70
C GLY A 66 24.72 -3.80 7.02
N GLY A 67 26.03 -4.02 6.94
CA GLY A 67 26.84 -4.49 8.07
C GLY A 67 26.67 -5.98 8.37
N ALA A 68 27.23 -6.43 9.49
CA ALA A 68 27.36 -7.86 9.83
C ALA A 68 26.02 -8.63 9.77
N ALA A 69 24.93 -7.98 10.15
CA ALA A 69 23.59 -8.56 10.14
C ALA A 69 23.04 -8.74 8.70
N GLY A 70 23.25 -7.75 7.83
CA GLY A 70 22.94 -7.85 6.41
C GLY A 70 23.80 -8.90 5.70
N ASP A 71 25.09 -8.97 6.05
CA ASP A 71 26.01 -9.96 5.49
C ASP A 71 25.63 -11.40 5.88
N ALA A 72 25.15 -11.60 7.11
CA ALA A 72 24.64 -12.88 7.57
C ALA A 72 23.34 -13.31 6.87
N LEU A 73 22.55 -12.38 6.32
CA LEU A 73 21.30 -12.70 5.62
C LEU A 73 21.54 -13.32 4.23
N ARG A 74 22.58 -12.86 3.52
CA ARG A 74 22.90 -13.30 2.15
C ARG A 74 23.05 -14.83 1.99
N PRO A 75 23.85 -15.56 2.80
CA PRO A 75 23.98 -17.01 2.67
C PRO A 75 22.67 -17.74 2.97
N ARG A 76 21.83 -17.21 3.87
CA ARG A 76 20.53 -17.78 4.22
C ARG A 76 19.53 -17.69 3.05
N LEU A 77 19.49 -16.54 2.38
CA LEU A 77 18.70 -16.34 1.16
C LEU A 77 19.19 -17.23 0.02
N ALA A 78 20.51 -17.40 -0.14
CA ALA A 78 21.08 -18.30 -1.14
C ALA A 78 20.68 -19.77 -0.88
N ALA A 79 20.69 -20.22 0.38
CA ALA A 79 20.21 -21.55 0.75
C ALA A 79 18.71 -21.73 0.46
N LEU A 80 17.89 -20.72 0.78
CA LEU A 80 16.46 -20.75 0.49
C LEU A 80 16.18 -20.80 -1.02
N ARG A 81 16.91 -20.03 -1.83
CA ARG A 81 16.83 -20.05 -3.29
C ARG A 81 17.09 -21.45 -3.84
N ARG A 82 18.16 -22.12 -3.40
CA ARG A 82 18.48 -23.49 -3.84
C ARG A 82 17.38 -24.48 -3.51
N ARG A 83 16.73 -24.34 -2.34
CA ARG A 83 15.68 -25.25 -1.87
C ARG A 83 14.32 -25.02 -2.54
N THR A 84 14.00 -23.78 -2.92
CA THR A 84 12.63 -23.40 -3.30
C THR A 84 12.46 -23.05 -4.78
N GLY A 85 13.56 -22.72 -5.47
CA GLY A 85 13.54 -22.20 -6.83
C GLY A 85 13.12 -20.72 -6.94
N LEU A 86 12.89 -20.02 -5.82
CA LEU A 86 12.63 -18.57 -5.87
C LEU A 86 13.85 -17.79 -6.33
N ARG A 87 13.64 -16.77 -7.17
CA ARG A 87 14.68 -15.85 -7.64
C ARG A 87 14.99 -14.76 -6.60
N LEU A 88 15.58 -15.18 -5.47
CA LEU A 88 15.89 -14.29 -4.34
C LEU A 88 17.12 -13.41 -4.63
N ARG A 89 16.98 -12.10 -4.38
CA ARG A 89 18.05 -11.09 -4.43
C ARG A 89 18.11 -10.33 -3.10
N ALA A 90 19.32 -10.08 -2.59
CA ALA A 90 19.54 -9.24 -1.40
C ALA A 90 20.06 -7.87 -1.83
N ARG A 91 19.38 -6.80 -1.41
CA ARG A 91 19.74 -5.42 -1.74
C ARG A 91 19.98 -4.61 -0.47
N ASP A 92 21.20 -4.14 -0.30
CA ASP A 92 21.54 -3.20 0.76
C ASP A 92 20.92 -1.83 0.45
N VAL A 93 20.20 -1.24 1.39
CA VAL A 93 19.58 0.10 1.26
C VAL A 93 20.06 1.08 2.34
N SER A 94 21.22 0.82 2.94
CA SER A 94 21.82 1.68 3.98
C SER A 94 22.02 3.12 3.52
N ASP A 95 22.36 3.33 2.25
CA ASP A 95 22.49 4.65 1.61
C ASP A 95 21.17 5.43 1.65
N VAL A 96 20.06 4.75 1.32
CA VAL A 96 18.71 5.34 1.38
C VAL A 96 18.31 5.63 2.82
N PHE A 97 18.61 4.72 3.74
CA PHE A 97 18.29 4.87 5.15
C PHE A 97 19.16 5.90 5.85
N ALA A 98 20.37 6.17 5.36
CA ALA A 98 21.26 7.21 5.88
C ALA A 98 20.81 8.62 5.52
N ALA A 99 19.93 8.79 4.53
CA ALA A 99 19.44 10.10 4.11
C ALA A 99 18.89 10.90 5.31
N PRO A 100 19.30 12.17 5.47
CA PRO A 100 18.91 12.96 6.63
C PRO A 100 17.39 13.15 6.65
N ALA A 101 16.83 13.16 7.85
CA ALA A 101 15.48 13.66 8.05
C ALA A 101 15.50 15.19 7.84
N PRO A 102 14.43 15.80 7.30
CA PRO A 102 14.33 17.25 7.17
C PRO A 102 14.65 17.95 8.50
N ALA A 103 15.51 18.98 8.49
CA ALA A 103 16.15 19.57 9.67
C ALA A 103 15.21 19.99 10.84
N PHE A 104 13.91 20.13 10.58
CA PHE A 104 12.91 20.53 11.58
C PHE A 104 12.40 19.40 12.50
N VAL A 105 13.21 18.35 12.75
CA VAL A 105 12.81 17.23 13.63
C VAL A 105 12.86 17.58 15.12
N ASP A 106 13.31 18.78 15.47
CA ASP A 106 13.48 19.27 16.85
C ASP A 106 12.16 19.68 17.54
N ARG A 107 11.05 19.01 17.20
CA ARG A 107 9.86 19.05 18.05
C ARG A 107 10.05 18.03 19.16
N PRO A 108 9.99 18.43 20.45
CA PRO A 108 10.18 17.51 21.55
C PRO A 108 9.25 16.30 21.41
N ARG A 109 9.79 15.09 21.60
CA ARG A 109 9.01 13.85 21.67
C ARG A 109 7.83 14.11 22.61
N ARG A 110 6.61 14.02 22.09
CA ARG A 110 5.43 14.25 22.91
C ARG A 110 5.36 13.14 23.96
N ARG A 111 5.38 13.53 25.25
CA ARG A 111 5.18 12.61 26.38
C ARG A 111 3.93 11.75 26.12
N GLY A 112 4.07 10.43 26.25
CA GLY A 112 2.95 9.47 26.16
C GLY A 112 2.69 8.83 24.79
N GLN A 113 3.42 9.16 23.72
CA GLN A 113 3.44 8.30 22.53
C GLN A 113 4.39 7.12 22.78
N ARG A 114 3.87 5.90 23.00
CA ARG A 114 4.70 4.67 22.91
C ARG A 114 5.37 4.69 21.54
N THR A 115 6.70 4.74 21.54
CA THR A 115 7.47 5.29 20.41
C THR A 115 7.74 4.25 19.34
N PHE A 116 7.27 4.49 18.12
CA PHE A 116 7.88 3.92 16.92
C PHE A 116 9.27 4.54 16.75
N GLY A 117 10.31 3.69 16.67
CA GLY A 117 11.71 4.10 16.59
C GLY A 117 12.05 4.84 15.29
N LEU A 118 13.28 5.38 15.22
CA LEU A 118 13.76 6.07 14.01
C LEU A 118 13.76 5.13 12.80
N GLY A 119 14.17 3.87 12.96
CA GLY A 119 14.14 2.86 11.90
C GLY A 119 12.73 2.67 11.31
N TYR A 120 11.70 2.59 12.15
CA TYR A 120 10.30 2.51 11.68
C TYR A 120 9.90 3.73 10.83
N ARG A 121 10.30 4.93 11.24
CA ARG A 121 9.98 6.17 10.49
C ARG A 121 10.71 6.24 9.16
N ARG A 122 11.97 5.77 9.12
CA ARG A 122 12.75 5.61 7.88
C ARG A 122 12.09 4.59 6.96
N MET A 123 11.61 3.47 7.49
CA MET A 123 10.83 2.48 6.76
C MET A 123 9.56 3.08 6.14
N CYS A 124 8.80 3.90 6.87
CA CYS A 124 7.64 4.59 6.29
C CYS A 124 8.03 5.53 5.14
N ARG A 125 9.11 6.31 5.29
CA ARG A 125 9.63 7.18 4.21
C ARG A 125 10.06 6.35 2.98
N PHE A 126 10.76 5.24 3.23
CA PHE A 126 11.24 4.31 2.21
C PHE A 126 10.10 3.73 1.38
N TRP A 127 9.12 3.10 2.02
CA TRP A 127 8.00 2.49 1.29
C TRP A 127 7.06 3.49 0.63
N PHE A 128 6.89 4.68 1.22
CA PHE A 128 6.07 5.70 0.60
C PHE A 128 6.68 6.26 -0.68
N SER A 129 8.00 6.45 -0.73
CA SER A 129 8.67 7.16 -1.84
C SER A 129 10.06 6.63 -2.21
N GLY A 130 10.93 6.34 -1.24
CA GLY A 130 12.33 5.98 -1.49
C GLY A 130 12.53 4.72 -2.31
N VAL A 131 11.65 3.72 -2.18
CA VAL A 131 11.74 2.45 -2.94
C VAL A 131 11.70 2.67 -4.46
N PHE A 132 10.95 3.68 -4.93
CA PHE A 132 10.84 4.00 -6.36
C PHE A 132 12.07 4.73 -6.91
N GLU A 133 13.01 5.10 -6.05
CA GLU A 133 14.27 5.71 -6.45
C GLU A 133 15.37 4.66 -6.75
N LEU A 134 15.12 3.40 -6.40
CA LEU A 134 16.08 2.33 -6.63
C LEU A 134 16.09 1.90 -8.09
N GLU A 135 17.27 1.73 -8.68
CA GLU A 135 17.44 1.22 -10.03
C GLU A 135 16.81 -0.18 -10.22
N ASP A 136 16.89 -1.01 -9.16
CA ASP A 136 16.25 -2.33 -9.09
C ASP A 136 14.71 -2.28 -9.24
N VAL A 137 14.11 -1.13 -8.97
CA VAL A 137 12.65 -0.95 -8.94
C VAL A 137 12.17 -0.09 -10.11
N ARG A 138 12.89 0.98 -10.48
CA ARG A 138 12.49 1.98 -11.49
C ARG A 138 12.09 1.40 -12.85
N ASN A 139 12.65 0.25 -13.21
CA ASN A 139 12.40 -0.41 -14.50
C ASN A 139 11.29 -1.47 -14.44
N LEU A 140 10.82 -1.84 -13.25
CA LEU A 140 9.71 -2.77 -13.11
C LEU A 140 8.41 -2.12 -13.61
N THR A 141 7.51 -2.95 -14.12
CA THR A 141 6.10 -2.61 -14.35
C THR A 141 5.35 -2.64 -13.03
N TYR A 142 5.47 -3.74 -12.27
CA TYR A 142 4.76 -3.92 -11.01
C TYR A 142 5.68 -4.32 -9.86
N LEU A 143 5.42 -3.77 -8.68
CA LEU A 143 6.07 -4.15 -7.43
C LEU A 143 5.02 -4.63 -6.42
N LEU A 144 5.10 -5.89 -5.98
CA LEU A 144 4.33 -6.41 -4.85
C LEU A 144 5.16 -6.29 -3.57
N ARG A 145 4.74 -5.45 -2.64
CA ARG A 145 5.29 -5.44 -1.28
C ARG A 145 4.62 -6.50 -0.42
N LEU A 146 5.44 -7.23 0.33
CA LEU A 146 5.05 -8.05 1.48
C LEU A 146 5.90 -7.67 2.69
N ASP A 147 5.28 -7.59 3.87
CA ASP A 147 6.03 -7.44 5.12
C ASP A 147 6.64 -8.78 5.57
N THR A 148 7.71 -8.72 6.36
CA THR A 148 8.52 -9.90 6.74
C THR A 148 7.79 -10.90 7.63
N ASP A 149 6.84 -10.43 8.42
CA ASP A 149 5.96 -11.24 9.27
C ASP A 149 4.59 -11.52 8.60
N SER A 150 4.42 -11.16 7.33
CA SER A 150 3.24 -11.51 6.55
C SER A 150 3.38 -12.89 5.90
N GLU A 151 2.31 -13.67 5.94
CA GLU A 151 2.21 -14.97 5.27
C GLU A 151 1.15 -14.89 4.16
N LEU A 152 1.56 -15.21 2.93
CA LEU A 152 0.69 -15.30 1.76
C LEU A 152 0.65 -16.75 1.28
N ARG A 153 -0.54 -17.36 1.30
CA ARG A 153 -0.78 -18.73 0.80
C ARG A 153 -1.74 -18.69 -0.38
N CYS A 154 -1.37 -19.35 -1.47
CA CYS A 154 -2.25 -19.54 -2.61
C CYS A 154 -3.12 -20.81 -2.43
N ARG A 155 -4.37 -20.69 -2.89
CA ARG A 155 -5.31 -21.79 -3.09
C ARG A 155 -5.18 -22.29 -4.53
N ALA A 156 -5.84 -23.40 -4.87
CA ALA A 156 -5.74 -24.02 -6.19
C ALA A 156 -6.18 -23.10 -7.35
N ASP A 157 -7.08 -22.16 -7.08
CA ASP A 157 -7.66 -21.16 -7.99
C ASP A 157 -7.02 -19.77 -7.85
N SER A 158 -6.02 -19.59 -6.98
CA SER A 158 -5.36 -18.30 -6.82
C SER A 158 -4.64 -17.91 -8.11
N ARG A 159 -4.94 -16.70 -8.59
CA ARG A 159 -4.36 -16.15 -9.81
C ARG A 159 -3.00 -15.54 -9.55
N ASP A 160 -2.24 -15.31 -10.62
CA ASP A 160 -1.06 -14.47 -10.57
C ASP A 160 -1.49 -12.99 -10.36
N PRO A 161 -1.01 -12.33 -9.28
CA PRO A 161 -1.40 -10.95 -9.00
C PRO A 161 -0.96 -9.98 -10.10
N PHE A 162 0.22 -10.17 -10.69
CA PHE A 162 0.76 -9.30 -11.72
C PHE A 162 0.02 -9.45 -13.05
N GLU A 163 -0.38 -10.68 -13.41
CA GLU A 163 -1.25 -10.89 -14.58
C GLU A 163 -2.61 -10.22 -14.41
N VAL A 164 -3.21 -10.31 -13.21
CA VAL A 164 -4.48 -9.64 -12.90
C VAL A 164 -4.34 -8.13 -13.03
N MET A 165 -3.29 -7.55 -12.46
CA MET A 165 -2.99 -6.12 -12.56
C MET A 165 -2.84 -5.68 -14.03
N ALA A 166 -2.03 -6.41 -14.80
CA ALA A 166 -1.77 -6.11 -16.21
C ALA A 166 -3.03 -6.20 -17.08
N ARG A 167 -3.83 -7.26 -16.92
CA ARG A 167 -5.09 -7.45 -17.68
C ARG A 167 -6.09 -6.33 -17.42
N ARG A 168 -6.14 -5.81 -16.19
CA ARG A 168 -7.02 -4.72 -15.79
C ARG A 168 -6.43 -3.34 -16.04
N ARG A 169 -5.15 -3.24 -16.44
CA ARG A 169 -4.38 -2.00 -16.47
C ARG A 169 -4.47 -1.23 -15.15
N ALA A 170 -4.45 -1.99 -14.04
CA ALA A 170 -4.63 -1.44 -12.72
C ALA A 170 -3.34 -0.78 -12.23
N ILE A 171 -3.51 0.27 -11.42
CA ILE A 171 -2.41 1.04 -10.82
C ILE A 171 -2.07 0.51 -9.43
N TYR A 172 -3.07 0.04 -8.67
CA TYR A 172 -2.86 -0.39 -7.30
C TYR A 172 -3.67 -1.62 -6.91
N GLY A 173 -3.02 -2.56 -6.21
CA GLY A 173 -3.61 -3.77 -5.66
C GLY A 173 -3.54 -3.77 -4.13
N TYR A 174 -4.61 -4.17 -3.46
CA TYR A 174 -4.68 -4.22 -1.99
C TYR A 174 -5.53 -5.41 -1.49
N VAL A 175 -5.36 -5.81 -0.23
CA VAL A 175 -6.19 -6.86 0.42
C VAL A 175 -7.12 -6.31 1.49
N ALA A 176 -6.74 -5.19 2.11
CA ALA A 176 -7.51 -4.57 3.19
C ALA A 176 -7.35 -3.07 3.24
N VAL A 177 -8.41 -2.40 3.68
CA VAL A 177 -8.38 -1.01 4.15
C VAL A 177 -8.66 -0.98 5.64
N LYS A 178 -8.08 -0.02 6.36
CA LYS A 178 -8.18 0.17 7.82
C LYS A 178 -8.18 1.65 8.18
N MET A 179 -8.35 1.94 9.46
CA MET A 179 -8.16 3.28 10.03
C MET A 179 -6.89 3.30 10.88
N ASP A 180 -5.99 4.24 10.60
CA ASP A 180 -4.86 4.57 11.47
C ASP A 180 -5.32 5.45 12.63
N HIS A 181 -4.62 5.34 13.76
CA HIS A 181 -5.02 5.97 15.00
C HIS A 181 -4.78 7.50 14.96
N GLN A 182 -5.73 8.29 15.47
CA GLN A 182 -5.66 9.77 15.43
C GLN A 182 -4.39 10.39 16.06
N ARG A 183 -3.82 9.75 17.09
CA ARG A 183 -2.57 10.15 17.77
C ARG A 183 -1.34 10.18 16.86
N VAL A 184 -1.35 9.42 15.77
CA VAL A 184 -0.22 9.24 14.84
C VAL A 184 -0.54 9.75 13.43
N ALA A 185 -1.83 9.86 13.09
CA ALA A 185 -2.31 10.50 11.86
C ALA A 185 -2.63 12.00 12.03
N ARG A 186 -2.09 12.67 13.06
CA ARG A 186 -2.38 14.09 13.34
C ARG A 186 -2.03 14.97 12.14
N ASN A 187 -2.93 15.88 11.76
CA ASN A 187 -2.84 16.78 10.61
C ASN A 187 -2.75 16.09 9.22
N LEU A 188 -2.78 14.76 9.12
CA LEU A 188 -2.61 14.05 7.85
C LEU A 188 -3.75 14.34 6.88
N THR A 189 -5.00 14.18 7.32
CA THR A 189 -6.19 14.48 6.49
C THR A 189 -6.27 15.97 6.13
N ALA A 190 -5.87 16.85 7.05
CA ALA A 190 -5.84 18.29 6.81
C ALA A 190 -4.79 18.67 5.76
N PHE A 191 -3.63 18.01 5.77
CA PHE A 191 -2.62 18.15 4.71
C PHE A 191 -3.17 17.68 3.37
N GLY A 192 -3.80 16.49 3.30
CA GLY A 192 -4.40 15.97 2.07
C GLY A 192 -5.45 16.92 1.49
N ALA A 193 -6.37 17.42 2.32
CA ALA A 193 -7.40 18.39 1.92
C ALA A 193 -6.81 19.73 1.45
N ALA A 194 -5.73 20.21 2.08
CA ALA A 194 -5.07 21.44 1.66
C ALA A 194 -4.29 21.27 0.35
N TYR A 195 -3.65 20.12 0.16
CA TYR A 195 -2.93 19.78 -1.07
C TYR A 195 -3.89 19.63 -2.25
N ALA A 196 -5.03 18.95 -2.04
CA ALA A 196 -6.12 18.79 -2.99
C ALA A 196 -6.60 20.12 -3.62
N ARG A 197 -6.64 21.20 -2.85
CA ARG A 197 -7.04 22.54 -3.35
C ARG A 197 -6.04 23.19 -4.30
N ARG A 198 -4.81 22.68 -4.38
CA ARG A 198 -3.70 23.29 -5.14
C ARG A 198 -3.31 22.49 -6.37
N VAL A 199 -3.90 21.32 -6.59
CA VAL A 199 -3.56 20.44 -7.71
C VAL A 199 -4.82 20.05 -8.47
N PRO A 200 -4.76 19.90 -9.80
CA PRO A 200 -5.84 19.29 -10.56
C PRO A 200 -6.10 17.88 -10.02
N GLN A 201 -7.25 17.66 -9.39
CA GLN A 201 -7.64 16.36 -8.89
C GLN A 201 -8.33 15.57 -10.00
N ILE A 202 -8.12 14.25 -10.03
CA ILE A 202 -9.08 13.38 -10.70
C ILE A 202 -10.33 13.39 -9.82
N GLN A 203 -11.44 13.89 -10.36
CA GLN A 203 -12.70 13.90 -9.63
C GLN A 203 -13.28 12.48 -9.64
N ASP A 204 -12.86 11.67 -8.67
CA ASP A 204 -13.51 10.41 -8.37
C ASP A 204 -14.27 10.56 -7.04
N ALA A 205 -15.57 10.27 -7.07
CA ALA A 205 -16.45 10.35 -5.91
C ALA A 205 -16.04 9.41 -4.76
N PHE A 206 -15.18 8.42 -5.07
CA PHE A 206 -14.57 7.50 -4.14
C PHE A 206 -13.65 8.19 -3.12
N PHE A 207 -13.04 9.32 -3.49
CA PHE A 207 -12.01 9.97 -2.68
C PHE A 207 -12.37 11.42 -2.35
N ARG A 208 -13.22 11.62 -1.34
CA ARG A 208 -13.67 12.96 -0.91
C ARG A 208 -13.02 13.44 0.38
N PHE A 209 -11.97 14.25 0.28
CA PHE A 209 -11.43 14.92 1.47
C PHE A 209 -12.49 15.84 2.12
N PRO A 210 -12.65 15.81 3.45
CA PRO A 210 -13.61 16.66 4.12
C PRO A 210 -13.16 18.12 4.03
N PRO A 211 -14.07 19.07 3.69
CA PRO A 211 -13.71 20.48 3.51
C PRO A 211 -13.09 21.09 4.78
N ASN A 212 -13.57 20.65 5.95
CA ASN A 212 -13.10 21.04 7.27
C ASN A 212 -12.47 19.84 8.01
N ALA A 213 -11.36 19.32 7.51
CA ALA A 213 -10.64 18.21 8.14
C ALA A 213 -10.12 18.59 9.55
N HIS A 214 -10.63 17.94 10.59
CA HIS A 214 -10.15 18.15 11.95
C HIS A 214 -8.70 17.67 12.13
N LYS A 215 -7.93 18.36 13.00
CA LYS A 215 -6.49 18.09 13.19
C LYS A 215 -6.20 16.72 13.82
N ASN A 216 -7.10 16.23 14.66
CA ASN A 216 -6.99 14.92 15.31
C ASN A 216 -8.09 14.01 14.75
N CYS A 217 -7.80 13.34 13.63
CA CYS A 217 -8.70 12.41 12.97
C CYS A 217 -8.01 11.07 12.80
N PRO A 218 -8.71 9.95 13.02
CA PRO A 218 -8.31 8.70 12.41
C PRO A 218 -8.20 8.88 10.89
N ALA A 219 -7.22 8.26 10.28
CA ALA A 219 -7.00 8.36 8.84
C ALA A 219 -7.24 7.02 8.16
N PRO A 220 -8.01 6.95 7.06
CA PRO A 220 -8.08 5.74 6.26
C PRO A 220 -6.69 5.38 5.71
N MET A 221 -6.44 4.09 5.58
CA MET A 221 -5.19 3.55 5.08
C MET A 221 -5.43 2.25 4.31
N PHE A 222 -4.78 2.10 3.17
CA PHE A 222 -4.56 0.76 2.62
C PHE A 222 -3.58 0.04 3.54
N TYR A 223 -3.83 -1.23 3.86
CA TYR A 223 -2.96 -1.98 4.75
C TYR A 223 -1.73 -2.47 3.96
N THR A 224 -0.75 -1.59 3.83
CA THR A 224 0.40 -1.67 2.91
C THR A 224 1.37 -2.82 3.17
N ASN A 225 1.17 -3.59 4.24
CA ASN A 225 1.86 -4.87 4.46
C ASN A 225 1.59 -5.87 3.31
N PHE A 226 0.53 -5.65 2.52
CA PHE A 226 0.34 -6.15 1.15
C PHE A 226 -0.07 -4.98 0.25
N GLU A 227 0.73 -4.66 -0.75
CA GLU A 227 0.36 -3.71 -1.80
C GLU A 227 1.03 -4.03 -3.13
N ILE A 228 0.31 -3.92 -4.24
CA ILE A 228 0.85 -4.07 -5.59
C ILE A 228 0.79 -2.72 -6.28
N MET A 229 1.88 -2.29 -6.88
CA MET A 229 2.05 -0.93 -7.37
C MET A 229 2.52 -0.92 -8.82
N ASP A 230 1.82 -0.20 -9.71
CA ASP A 230 2.34 0.21 -11.02
C ASP A 230 3.44 1.24 -10.82
N VAL A 231 4.70 0.81 -10.92
CA VAL A 231 5.86 1.66 -10.63
C VAL A 231 5.85 2.93 -11.48
N SER A 232 5.44 2.83 -12.75
CA SER A 232 5.43 3.95 -13.68
C SER A 232 4.46 5.06 -13.24
N TRP A 233 3.41 4.70 -12.51
CA TRP A 233 2.46 5.64 -11.92
C TRP A 233 3.04 6.39 -10.72
N PHE A 234 3.76 5.67 -9.84
CA PHE A 234 4.34 6.25 -8.61
C PHE A 234 5.55 7.15 -8.86
N VAL A 235 6.19 7.04 -10.03
CA VAL A 235 7.30 7.94 -10.44
C VAL A 235 6.84 9.13 -11.28
N GLN A 236 5.53 9.30 -11.52
CA GLN A 236 5.02 10.46 -12.25
C GLN A 236 5.31 11.77 -11.50
N PRO A 237 5.49 12.91 -12.20
CA PRO A 237 5.79 14.20 -11.56
C PRO A 237 4.83 14.59 -10.43
N ARG A 238 3.53 14.28 -10.56
CA ARG A 238 2.51 14.53 -9.53
C ARG A 238 2.72 13.70 -8.26
N ALA A 239 3.08 12.43 -8.41
CA ALA A 239 3.33 11.52 -7.29
C ALA A 239 4.63 11.91 -6.56
N VAL A 240 5.67 12.24 -7.31
CA VAL A 240 6.95 12.74 -6.78
C VAL A 240 6.78 14.09 -6.08
N ALA A 241 5.98 15.01 -6.65
CA ALA A 241 5.70 16.31 -6.03
C ALA A 241 4.95 16.17 -4.70
N LEU A 242 3.98 15.25 -4.60
CA LEU A 242 3.33 14.94 -3.34
C LEU A 242 4.32 14.35 -2.32
N ALA A 243 5.17 13.41 -2.74
CA ALA A 243 6.18 12.82 -1.87
C ALA A 243 7.11 13.87 -1.27
N ARG A 244 7.61 14.81 -2.10
CA ARG A 244 8.42 15.95 -1.64
C ARG A 244 7.66 16.87 -0.69
N ALA A 245 6.39 17.16 -0.99
CA ALA A 245 5.55 18.00 -0.13
C ALA A 245 5.30 17.36 1.24
N VAL A 246 5.09 16.03 1.28
CA VAL A 246 4.96 15.25 2.52
C VAL A 246 6.28 15.27 3.29
N ASP A 247 7.40 14.99 2.63
CA ASP A 247 8.72 14.94 3.26
C ASP A 247 9.08 16.30 3.88
N ALA A 248 8.84 17.40 3.15
CA ALA A 248 9.06 18.77 3.62
C ALA A 248 8.25 19.14 4.89
N THR A 249 7.17 18.41 5.22
CA THR A 249 6.45 18.64 6.48
C THR A 249 7.22 18.14 7.71
N GLY A 250 8.16 17.20 7.55
CA GLY A 250 8.85 16.49 8.63
C GLY A 250 7.95 15.55 9.44
N GLN A 251 6.68 15.37 9.07
CA GLN A 251 5.68 14.70 9.91
C GLN A 251 5.78 13.18 9.94
N ILE A 252 6.45 12.55 8.96
CA ILE A 252 6.84 11.13 9.04
C ILE A 252 7.68 10.91 10.31
N PHE A 253 8.63 11.81 10.58
CA PHE A 253 9.52 11.72 11.74
C PHE A 253 8.92 12.31 13.01
N ALA A 254 8.22 13.45 12.93
CA ALA A 254 7.69 14.14 14.10
C ALA A 254 6.38 13.52 14.63
N SER A 255 5.47 13.11 13.75
CA SER A 255 4.11 12.66 14.11
C SER A 255 3.84 11.18 13.81
N ARG A 256 4.75 10.46 13.13
CA ARG A 256 4.55 9.07 12.65
C ARG A 256 3.45 8.98 11.59
N TRP A 257 3.52 9.84 10.57
CA TRP A 257 2.77 9.57 9.35
C TRP A 257 3.29 8.28 8.72
N GLY A 258 2.48 7.22 8.79
CA GLY A 258 2.80 5.93 8.18
C GLY A 258 2.68 6.00 6.67
N ASP A 259 3.42 5.13 5.98
CA ASP A 259 3.28 4.90 4.54
C ASP A 259 1.85 4.49 4.16
N ALA A 260 1.19 3.69 5.00
CA ALA A 260 -0.19 3.23 4.80
C ALA A 260 -1.24 4.36 4.61
N PRO A 261 -1.41 5.31 5.56
CA PRO A 261 -2.32 6.44 5.38
C PRO A 261 -1.81 7.46 4.35
N LEU A 262 -0.49 7.56 4.13
CA LEU A 262 0.06 8.41 3.08
C LEU A 262 -0.25 7.86 1.67
N ARG A 263 -0.16 6.55 1.49
CA ARG A 263 -0.56 5.85 0.26
C ARG A 263 -2.04 6.07 -0.03
N TRP A 264 -2.89 6.02 0.99
CA TRP A 264 -4.30 6.40 0.83
C TRP A 264 -4.45 7.83 0.30
N ILE A 265 -3.77 8.82 0.89
CA ILE A 265 -3.82 10.21 0.37
C ILE A 265 -3.36 10.26 -1.10
N GLN A 266 -2.26 9.59 -1.43
CA GLN A 266 -1.70 9.63 -2.78
C GLN A 266 -2.67 9.08 -3.82
N LEU A 267 -3.27 7.92 -3.56
CA LEU A 267 -4.28 7.35 -4.44
C LEU A 267 -5.55 8.20 -4.45
N ALA A 268 -5.94 8.76 -3.30
CA ALA A 268 -7.10 9.64 -3.19
C ALA A 268 -6.99 10.94 -4.00
N LEU A 269 -5.78 11.42 -4.24
CA LEU A 269 -5.55 12.62 -5.04
C LEU A 269 -5.52 12.32 -6.55
N PHE A 270 -5.07 11.12 -6.93
CA PHE A 270 -4.51 10.90 -8.27
C PHE A 270 -5.00 9.63 -8.99
N ALA A 271 -5.77 8.76 -8.32
CA ALA A 271 -6.32 7.53 -8.88
C ALA A 271 -7.84 7.52 -8.77
N SER A 272 -8.48 6.75 -9.65
CA SER A 272 -9.90 6.43 -9.64
C SER A 272 -10.14 5.08 -8.99
N ARG A 273 -11.39 4.76 -8.62
CA ARG A 273 -11.76 3.44 -8.10
C ARG A 273 -11.48 2.33 -9.10
N THR A 274 -11.66 2.60 -10.39
CA THR A 274 -11.41 1.64 -11.48
C THR A 274 -9.93 1.30 -11.65
N ASP A 275 -9.04 2.15 -11.14
CA ASP A 275 -7.59 1.90 -11.16
C ASP A 275 -7.14 0.91 -10.07
N LEU A 276 -8.04 0.51 -9.17
CA LEU A 276 -7.73 -0.30 -7.99
C LEU A 276 -8.30 -1.73 -8.11
N VAL A 277 -7.49 -2.72 -7.72
CA VAL A 277 -7.89 -4.12 -7.63
C VAL A 277 -7.84 -4.58 -6.19
N CYS A 278 -8.92 -5.21 -5.72
CA CYS A 278 -8.89 -5.89 -4.45
C CYS A 278 -8.57 -7.38 -4.60
N PHE A 279 -7.66 -7.86 -3.77
CA PHE A 279 -7.21 -9.25 -3.68
C PHE A 279 -7.62 -9.95 -2.37
N GLY A 280 -8.43 -9.30 -1.52
CA GLY A 280 -8.96 -9.96 -0.32
C GLY A 280 -9.84 -11.17 -0.70
N GLY A 281 -9.60 -12.30 -0.05
CA GLY A 281 -10.19 -13.59 -0.41
C GLY A 281 -9.55 -14.32 -1.61
N GLU A 282 -8.67 -13.67 -2.40
CA GLU A 282 -7.92 -14.33 -3.47
C GLU A 282 -6.89 -15.31 -2.90
N TYR A 283 -6.25 -14.91 -1.79
CA TYR A 283 -5.20 -15.63 -1.09
C TYR A 283 -5.57 -15.77 0.38
N ASP A 284 -5.05 -16.79 1.05
CA ASP A 284 -5.06 -16.82 2.51
C ASP A 284 -3.89 -15.95 3.01
N TYR A 285 -4.18 -14.66 3.22
CA TYR A 285 -3.21 -13.66 3.68
C TYR A 285 -3.35 -13.36 5.18
N VAL A 286 -2.23 -13.42 5.89
CA VAL A 286 -2.16 -13.21 7.34
C VAL A 286 -1.06 -12.21 7.67
N HIS A 287 -1.40 -11.22 8.51
CA HIS A 287 -0.45 -10.29 9.12
C HIS A 287 -1.03 -9.81 10.46
N GLY A 288 -0.48 -10.30 11.57
CA GLY A 288 -1.04 -10.11 12.92
C GLY A 288 -2.47 -10.65 13.10
N GLY A 289 -2.89 -11.59 12.26
CA GLY A 289 -4.26 -12.11 12.12
C GLY A 289 -4.72 -12.16 10.66
N ARG A 290 -5.83 -12.86 10.37
CA ARG A 290 -6.41 -12.94 9.00
C ARG A 290 -6.96 -11.57 8.57
N GLN A 291 -6.60 -11.12 7.37
CA GLN A 291 -6.95 -9.78 6.89
C GLN A 291 -7.71 -9.84 5.56
N ASP A 292 -8.99 -10.23 5.59
CA ASP A 292 -9.84 -10.29 4.38
C ASP A 292 -10.95 -9.24 4.47
N ARG A 293 -10.59 -7.98 4.20
CA ARG A 293 -11.57 -6.88 4.15
C ARG A 293 -11.28 -5.97 2.98
N CYS A 294 -11.62 -6.47 1.79
CA CYS A 294 -11.73 -5.67 0.56
C CYS A 294 -12.72 -4.52 0.66
N ASP A 295 -13.55 -4.54 1.70
CA ASP A 295 -14.69 -3.68 1.78
C ASP A 295 -14.23 -2.22 1.82
N LEU A 296 -14.49 -1.58 0.67
CA LEU A 296 -14.55 -0.13 0.53
C LEU A 296 -15.36 0.44 1.70
N SER A 297 -16.48 -0.25 1.97
CA SER A 297 -17.53 0.04 2.95
C SER A 297 -17.03 -0.14 4.37
N PHE A 298 -16.15 0.78 4.76
CA PHE A 298 -16.12 1.20 6.14
C PHE A 298 -17.50 1.74 6.49
N ASN A 299 -18.32 0.87 7.06
CA ASN A 299 -19.66 1.11 7.55
C ASN A 299 -19.75 2.52 8.18
N LEU A 300 -20.26 3.47 7.39
CA LEU A 300 -20.34 4.91 7.70
C LEU A 300 -21.48 5.21 8.68
N THR A 301 -21.70 4.33 9.67
CA THR A 301 -22.79 4.44 10.65
C THR A 301 -22.55 5.50 11.73
N ALA A 302 -21.46 6.27 11.64
CA ALA A 302 -21.30 7.44 12.50
C ALA A 302 -22.19 8.60 12.02
N ARG A 303 -22.91 9.19 12.99
CA ARG A 303 -23.83 10.31 12.80
C ARG A 303 -23.11 11.44 12.05
N GLY A 304 -23.66 11.87 10.91
CA GLY A 304 -23.08 12.93 10.06
C GLY A 304 -22.91 12.56 8.59
N CYS A 305 -23.19 11.31 8.19
CA CYS A 305 -23.24 10.91 6.78
C CYS A 305 -24.66 11.17 6.19
N PRO A 306 -24.82 11.87 5.05
CA PRO A 306 -26.11 12.17 4.40
C PRO A 306 -26.98 10.95 4.07
N ILE A 307 -26.37 9.76 4.06
CA ILE A 307 -27.03 8.47 3.79
C ILE A 307 -28.11 8.16 4.86
N ARG A 308 -27.97 8.65 6.09
CA ARG A 308 -28.96 8.39 7.16
C ARG A 308 -30.25 9.19 6.96
N GLU A 309 -30.18 10.41 6.42
CA GLU A 309 -31.34 11.28 6.22
C GLU A 309 -32.20 10.81 5.05
N SER A 310 -31.55 10.35 3.97
CA SER A 310 -32.21 9.79 2.78
C SER A 310 -32.93 8.47 3.08
N LEU A 311 -32.33 7.56 3.87
CA LEU A 311 -32.98 6.31 4.29
C LEU A 311 -34.15 6.52 5.26
N ARG A 312 -34.06 7.52 6.17
CA ARG A 312 -35.18 7.87 7.06
C ARG A 312 -36.34 8.47 6.27
N ALA A 313 -36.05 9.35 5.31
CA ALA A 313 -37.05 9.96 4.44
C ALA A 313 -37.77 8.91 3.56
N ALA A 314 -37.05 7.90 3.05
CA ALA A 314 -37.63 6.81 2.27
C ALA A 314 -38.54 5.89 3.12
N ARG A 315 -38.14 5.58 4.36
CA ARG A 315 -38.96 4.78 5.30
C ARG A 315 -40.23 5.49 5.77
N LEU A 316 -40.19 6.82 5.90
CA LEU A 316 -41.34 7.63 6.30
C LEU A 316 -42.38 7.83 5.19
N ARG A 317 -42.02 7.58 3.92
CA ARG A 317 -42.91 7.78 2.75
C ARG A 317 -43.67 6.52 2.31
N GLY A 318 -43.64 5.43 3.07
CA GLY A 318 -44.52 4.27 2.87
C GLY A 318 -44.40 3.54 1.52
N ALA A 319 -43.41 3.85 0.69
CA ALA A 319 -43.21 3.16 -0.57
C ALA A 319 -42.56 1.80 -0.30
N ALA A 320 -43.21 0.71 -0.73
CA ALA A 320 -42.66 -0.64 -0.79
C ALA A 320 -41.45 -0.65 -1.72
N ALA A 321 -40.30 -0.26 -1.19
CA ALA A 321 -39.10 -0.08 -1.98
C ALA A 321 -38.39 -1.43 -2.09
N ARG A 322 -38.76 -2.20 -3.13
CA ARG A 322 -37.77 -3.03 -3.84
C ARG A 322 -36.72 -2.07 -4.41
N VAL A 323 -35.79 -1.63 -3.57
CA VAL A 323 -34.66 -0.81 -3.99
C VAL A 323 -33.67 -1.78 -4.63
N ALA A 324 -33.65 -1.79 -5.95
CA ALA A 324 -32.50 -2.27 -6.70
C ALA A 324 -31.25 -1.58 -6.13
N ILE A 325 -30.31 -2.38 -5.64
CA ILE A 325 -29.01 -1.94 -5.15
C ILE A 325 -28.18 -1.55 -6.37
N GLN A 326 -28.47 -0.39 -6.95
CA GLN A 326 -27.74 0.24 -8.03
C GLN A 326 -27.80 1.76 -7.81
N ARG A 327 -26.72 2.30 -7.22
CA ARG A 327 -26.22 3.70 -7.17
C ARG A 327 -25.26 3.79 -5.98
N GLU A 328 -23.96 3.62 -6.19
CA GLU A 328 -22.98 4.68 -6.52
C GLU A 328 -22.88 5.78 -5.45
N ASP A 329 -21.71 5.76 -4.78
CA ASP A 329 -20.83 6.91 -4.58
C ASP A 329 -21.22 8.02 -3.60
N GLN A 330 -20.84 7.83 -2.33
CA GLN A 330 -20.44 8.94 -1.44
C GLN A 330 -19.78 8.46 -0.14
N TRP A 331 -18.47 8.71 0.00
CA TRP A 331 -17.75 8.55 1.27
C TRP A 331 -17.78 9.87 2.05
N CYS A 332 -18.38 9.85 3.25
CA CYS A 332 -18.22 10.93 4.23
C CYS A 332 -17.35 10.45 5.37
N TYR A 333 -16.35 11.24 5.80
CA TYR A 333 -15.53 10.96 6.98
C TYR A 333 -16.36 11.19 8.24
N PRO A 334 -17.06 10.19 8.81
CA PRO A 334 -18.14 10.46 9.75
C PRO A 334 -17.63 10.65 11.19
N VAL A 335 -16.31 10.53 11.40
CA VAL A 335 -15.68 10.63 12.73
C VAL A 335 -15.15 12.03 13.02
N CYS A 336 -15.21 12.96 12.05
CA CYS A 336 -14.54 14.26 12.18
C CYS A 336 -15.39 15.50 11.91
N SER A 337 -16.69 15.34 11.63
CA SER A 337 -17.63 16.46 11.70
C SER A 337 -17.96 16.72 13.18
N GLN A 338 -17.30 17.72 13.76
CA GLN A 338 -17.59 18.34 15.06
C GLN A 338 -18.05 17.38 16.18
N GLN A 339 -17.12 16.86 16.98
CA GLN A 339 -17.46 16.62 18.38
C GLN A 339 -17.33 17.96 19.11
N PRO A 340 -18.39 18.48 19.76
CA PRO A 340 -18.23 19.60 20.68
C PRO A 340 -17.28 19.13 21.78
N ALA A 341 -16.33 19.98 22.14
CA ALA A 341 -15.46 19.75 23.28
C ALA A 341 -16.35 19.45 24.50
N ARG A 342 -16.27 18.23 25.04
CA ARG A 342 -16.82 17.97 26.37
C ARG A 342 -15.83 18.59 27.35
N HIS A 343 -16.31 19.62 28.04
CA HIS A 343 -15.64 20.32 29.12
C HIS A 343 -15.25 19.37 30.26
#